data_AF-A0A931MKT0-F1
#
_entry.id   AF-A0A931MKT0-F1
#
_cell.length_a   1.000
_cell.length_b   1.000
_cell.length_c   1.000
_cell.angle_alpha   90.00
_cell.angle_beta   90.00
_cell.angle_gamma   90.00
#
_symmetry.space_group_name_H-M   'P 1'
#
loop_
_entity.id
_entity.type
_entity.pdbx_description
1 polymer ?
#
loop_
_entity_poly.entity_id
_entity_poly.type
_entity_poly.pdbx_seq_one_letter_code
_entity_poly.pdbx_strand_id
1 'polypeptide(L)'
;MRFDRFVMRANLIGLGVLLAICLLMAGFAAMEAWKFHSSANDYPGPGLERSAGGPTGQIFGAPQGKITVYASSGDDPDSVHDVRLIDMQSGAQASLAADPRANVYGTMNVGSLGYIGLVETGQRDQRPVFDFVLVRFSDMSRHKLASGLDALDAVTLLDDSSFSAILWDTRKDARFVVMNVDGPKIVVSRKLEFGEEEKEEKEITEQVEIGARDVLASRNKFD
;
A
#
# COMPACT_ATOMS: atom_id res chain seq x y z
N MET A 1 0.34 -69.76 10.11
CA MET A 1 1.53 -68.97 9.69
C MET A 1 1.34 -68.23 8.34
N ARG A 2 0.21 -67.55 8.10
CA ARG A 2 -0.01 -66.73 6.89
C ARG A 2 -0.47 -65.28 7.18
N PHE A 3 -0.86 -64.97 8.42
CA PHE A 3 -1.35 -63.66 8.82
C PHE A 3 -0.22 -62.66 9.15
N ASP A 4 0.86 -63.13 9.78
CA ASP A 4 2.00 -62.27 10.16
C ASP A 4 2.74 -61.65 8.96
N ARG A 5 2.78 -62.37 7.83
CA ARG A 5 3.42 -61.87 6.60
C ARG A 5 2.65 -60.74 5.91
N PHE A 6 1.35 -60.61 6.18
CA PHE A 6 0.53 -59.56 5.57
C PHE A 6 0.61 -58.25 6.36
N VAL A 7 0.55 -58.33 7.69
CA VAL A 7 0.70 -57.16 8.59
C VAL A 7 2.10 -56.56 8.50
N MET A 8 3.13 -57.40 8.40
CA MET A 8 4.52 -56.94 8.25
C MET A 8 4.75 -56.22 6.91
N ARG A 9 4.06 -56.63 5.82
CA ARG A 9 4.14 -55.95 4.51
C ARG A 9 3.39 -54.63 4.48
N ALA A 10 2.23 -54.55 5.13
CA ALA A 10 1.45 -53.30 5.21
C ALA A 10 2.19 -52.21 6.02
N ASN A 11 2.84 -52.58 7.13
CA ASN A 11 3.66 -51.64 7.90
C ASN A 11 4.92 -51.16 7.16
N LEU A 12 5.53 -52.02 6.34
CA LEU A 12 6.68 -51.63 5.50
C LEU A 12 6.28 -50.63 4.40
N ILE A 13 5.10 -50.81 3.80
CA ILE A 13 4.56 -49.87 2.80
C ILE A 13 4.19 -48.52 3.47
N GLY A 14 3.55 -48.56 4.63
CA GLY A 14 3.23 -47.34 5.40
C GLY A 14 4.47 -46.54 5.79
N LEU A 15 5.53 -47.23 6.25
CA LEU A 15 6.82 -46.59 6.58
C LEU A 15 7.48 -45.98 5.32
N GLY A 16 7.41 -46.67 4.18
CA GLY A 16 7.96 -46.19 2.91
C GLY A 16 7.28 -44.90 2.41
N VAL A 17 5.96 -44.81 2.52
CA VAL A 17 5.19 -43.60 2.15
C VAL A 17 5.55 -42.43 3.07
N LEU A 18 5.69 -42.68 4.38
CA LEU A 18 6.00 -41.63 5.35
C LEU A 18 7.42 -41.08 5.17
N LEU A 19 8.39 -41.95 4.86
CA LEU A 19 9.75 -41.54 4.49
C LEU A 19 9.81 -40.73 3.19
N ALA A 20 9.02 -41.09 2.18
CA ALA A 20 8.95 -40.35 0.93
C ALA A 20 8.41 -38.92 1.14
N ILE A 21 7.38 -38.76 1.99
CA ILE A 21 6.83 -37.44 2.34
C ILE A 21 7.86 -36.60 3.10
N CYS A 22 8.58 -37.17 4.07
CA CYS A 22 9.63 -36.45 4.80
C CYS A 22 10.78 -36.00 3.88
N LEU A 23 11.17 -36.83 2.90
CA LEU A 23 12.21 -36.46 1.93
C LEU A 23 11.75 -35.35 0.98
N LEU A 24 10.48 -35.34 0.56
CA LEU A 24 9.92 -34.25 -0.24
C LEU A 24 9.87 -32.93 0.54
N MET A 25 9.49 -32.96 1.82
CA MET A 25 9.47 -31.77 2.68
C MET A 25 10.88 -31.24 2.96
N ALA A 26 11.86 -32.13 3.17
CA ALA A 26 13.27 -31.75 3.32
C ALA A 26 13.86 -31.16 2.03
N GLY A 27 13.49 -31.72 0.87
CA GLY A 27 13.88 -31.19 -0.45
C GLY A 27 13.32 -29.78 -0.69
N PHE A 28 12.06 -29.54 -0.32
CA PHE A 28 11.43 -28.22 -0.45
C PHE A 28 12.09 -27.17 0.46
N ALA A 29 12.36 -27.52 1.72
CA ALA A 29 13.07 -26.64 2.66
C ALA A 29 14.53 -26.35 2.22
N ALA A 30 15.22 -27.34 1.65
CA ALA A 30 16.57 -27.14 1.09
C ALA A 30 16.56 -26.26 -0.17
N MET A 31 15.51 -26.33 -0.99
CA MET A 31 15.38 -25.50 -2.20
C MET A 31 15.10 -24.02 -1.86
N GLU A 32 14.33 -23.75 -0.80
CA GLU A 32 14.13 -22.40 -0.26
C GLU A 32 15.41 -21.84 0.38
N ALA A 33 16.15 -22.66 1.14
CA ALA A 33 17.44 -22.26 1.70
C ALA A 33 18.51 -22.01 0.61
N TRP A 34 18.49 -22.76 -0.50
CA TRP A 34 19.43 -22.57 -1.60
C TRP A 34 19.15 -21.29 -2.40
N LYS A 35 17.87 -20.90 -2.59
CA LYS A 35 17.52 -19.60 -3.17
C LYS A 35 18.03 -18.40 -2.35
N PHE A 36 18.19 -18.56 -1.03
CA PHE A 36 18.79 -17.54 -0.16
C PHE A 36 20.33 -17.55 -0.14
N HIS A 37 20.98 -18.67 -0.49
CA HIS A 37 22.45 -18.82 -0.40
C HIS A 37 23.19 -18.68 -1.74
N SER A 38 22.51 -18.78 -2.89
CA SER A 38 23.14 -18.73 -4.22
C SER A 38 23.39 -17.33 -4.79
N SER A 39 23.18 -16.25 -4.03
CA SER A 39 23.58 -14.89 -4.44
C SER A 39 24.96 -14.48 -3.94
N ALA A 40 25.68 -15.37 -3.27
CA ALA A 40 27.05 -15.16 -2.84
C ALA A 40 28.04 -15.89 -3.77
N ASN A 41 28.93 -15.10 -4.38
CA ASN A 41 30.08 -15.50 -5.21
C ASN A 41 29.82 -15.62 -6.71
N ASP A 42 30.03 -14.51 -7.42
CA ASP A 42 30.97 -14.51 -8.55
C ASP A 42 31.57 -13.10 -8.72
N TYR A 43 32.88 -13.01 -8.48
CA TYR A 43 33.75 -11.95 -9.01
C TYR A 43 34.71 -12.62 -10.00
N PRO A 44 34.88 -12.03 -11.19
CA PRO A 44 36.21 -11.50 -11.50
C PRO A 44 36.12 -10.11 -12.15
N GLY A 45 37.01 -9.19 -11.75
CA GLY A 45 37.16 -7.89 -12.42
C GLY A 45 37.93 -7.98 -13.75
N PRO A 46 38.46 -6.88 -14.29
CA PRO A 46 38.03 -5.49 -14.23
C PRO A 46 37.66 -4.98 -15.64
N GLY A 47 36.52 -4.31 -15.80
CA GLY A 47 36.17 -3.69 -17.07
C GLY A 47 34.72 -3.27 -17.13
N LEU A 48 34.48 -1.98 -16.89
CA LEU A 48 33.32 -1.17 -17.30
C LEU A 48 32.04 -1.95 -17.63
N GLU A 49 31.05 -2.01 -16.73
CA GLU A 49 29.62 -2.00 -17.09
C GLU A 49 28.69 -1.96 -15.85
N ARG A 50 27.66 -1.08 -15.94
CA ARG A 50 26.46 -0.91 -15.10
C ARG A 50 26.48 -1.46 -13.65
N SER A 51 26.54 -0.53 -12.69
CA SER A 51 26.11 -0.78 -11.31
C SER A 51 24.65 -1.26 -11.30
N ALA A 52 24.44 -2.55 -11.01
CA ALA A 52 23.13 -3.09 -10.66
C ALA A 52 22.76 -2.51 -9.28
N GLY A 53 21.96 -1.44 -9.28
CA GLY A 53 21.41 -0.88 -8.06
C GLY A 53 20.55 -1.91 -7.35
N GLY A 54 20.98 -2.40 -6.19
CA GLY A 54 20.09 -3.09 -5.26
C GLY A 54 18.92 -2.19 -4.86
N PRO A 55 17.83 -2.73 -4.28
CA PRO A 55 16.67 -1.93 -3.91
C PRO A 55 17.11 -0.80 -2.96
N THR A 56 16.99 0.45 -3.43
CA THR A 56 17.33 1.65 -2.65
C THR A 56 16.23 1.87 -1.62
N GLY A 57 16.40 1.30 -0.43
CA GLY A 57 15.48 1.55 0.68
C GLY A 57 15.57 3.00 1.17
N GLN A 58 14.44 3.58 1.56
CA GLN A 58 14.37 4.91 2.17
C GLN A 58 14.59 4.80 3.68
N ILE A 59 15.46 5.63 4.26
CA ILE A 59 15.82 5.56 5.68
C ILE A 59 15.15 6.72 6.44
N PHE A 60 14.46 6.38 7.53
CA PHE A 60 13.81 7.33 8.43
C PHE A 60 14.36 7.21 9.85
N GLY A 61 14.36 8.33 10.58
CA GLY A 61 14.68 8.36 12.00
C GLY A 61 13.44 8.12 12.86
N ALA A 62 13.55 7.22 13.83
CA ALA A 62 12.52 6.92 14.82
C ALA A 62 13.12 6.92 16.23
N PRO A 63 12.30 7.01 17.30
CA PRO A 63 12.79 7.05 18.68
C PRO A 63 13.64 5.82 19.05
N GLN A 64 13.30 4.66 18.49
CA GLN A 64 13.99 3.39 18.73
C GLN A 64 15.12 3.08 17.73
N GLY A 65 15.39 3.96 16.75
CA GLY A 65 16.48 3.73 15.79
C GLY A 65 16.17 4.16 14.36
N LYS A 66 16.90 3.59 13.41
CA LYS A 66 16.68 3.82 11.97
C LYS A 66 15.68 2.80 11.42
N ILE A 67 14.68 3.29 10.70
CA ILE A 67 13.75 2.45 9.95
C ILE A 67 14.11 2.52 8.47
N THR A 68 14.27 1.37 7.81
CA THR A 68 14.44 1.32 6.36
C THR A 68 13.15 0.81 5.73
N VAL A 69 12.65 1.55 4.74
CA VAL A 69 11.45 1.20 3.98
C VAL A 69 11.87 0.73 2.59
N TYR A 70 11.42 -0.46 2.24
CA TYR A 70 11.54 -1.04 0.92
C TYR A 70 10.17 -1.07 0.27
N ALA A 71 10.12 -0.76 -1.01
CA ALA A 71 8.92 -0.86 -1.81
C ALA A 71 9.32 -1.21 -3.24
N SER A 72 8.46 -1.94 -3.93
CA SER A 72 8.60 -2.24 -5.35
C SER A 72 7.59 -1.43 -6.15
N SER A 73 7.88 -1.10 -7.40
CA SER A 73 6.87 -0.49 -8.29
C SER A 73 5.63 -1.37 -8.39
N GLY A 74 4.46 -0.74 -8.37
CA GLY A 74 3.19 -1.44 -8.48
C GLY A 74 2.71 -1.63 -9.92
N ASP A 75 1.51 -2.20 -10.07
CA ASP A 75 0.86 -2.38 -11.37
C ASP A 75 0.48 -1.03 -12.01
N ASP A 76 0.11 -0.05 -11.18
CA ASP A 76 -0.17 1.33 -11.59
C ASP A 76 1.06 2.24 -11.38
N PRO A 77 1.25 3.29 -12.21
CA PRO A 77 2.41 4.19 -12.12
C PRO A 77 2.53 4.92 -10.78
N ASP A 78 1.40 5.17 -10.11
CA ASP A 78 1.34 5.87 -8.83
C ASP A 78 1.28 4.92 -7.62
N SER A 79 1.37 3.61 -7.87
CA SER A 79 1.27 2.57 -6.86
C SER A 79 2.61 1.90 -6.57
N VAL A 80 2.71 1.35 -5.37
CA VAL A 80 3.82 0.49 -4.96
C VAL A 80 3.30 -0.82 -4.34
N HIS A 81 4.15 -1.85 -4.36
CA HIS A 81 3.93 -3.16 -3.76
C HIS A 81 5.00 -3.49 -2.72
N ASP A 82 4.76 -4.55 -1.94
CA ASP A 82 5.67 -5.09 -0.92
C ASP A 82 6.30 -4.00 -0.05
N VAL A 83 5.48 -3.06 0.43
CA VAL A 83 5.95 -1.94 1.26
C VAL A 83 6.33 -2.44 2.64
N ARG A 84 7.60 -2.79 2.79
CA ARG A 84 8.18 -3.40 3.98
C ARG A 84 9.01 -2.40 4.77
N LEU A 85 8.79 -2.38 6.06
CA LEU A 85 9.53 -1.56 7.01
C LEU A 85 10.36 -2.46 7.90
N ILE A 86 11.64 -2.11 8.06
CA ILE A 86 12.59 -2.84 8.89
C ILE A 86 13.19 -1.89 9.90
N ASP A 87 13.03 -2.21 11.18
CA ASP A 87 13.81 -1.60 12.25
C ASP A 87 15.23 -2.17 12.22
N MET A 88 16.19 -1.33 11.90
CA MET A 88 17.58 -1.74 11.72
C MET A 88 18.28 -2.09 13.04
N GLN A 89 17.73 -1.67 14.19
CA GLN A 89 18.28 -1.99 15.50
C GLN A 89 17.75 -3.33 16.01
N SER A 90 16.45 -3.56 15.94
CA SER A 90 15.81 -4.77 16.47
C SER A 90 15.66 -5.89 15.44
N GLY A 91 15.70 -5.57 14.14
CA GLY A 91 15.34 -6.48 13.07
C GLY A 91 13.83 -6.71 12.92
N ALA A 92 13.00 -6.01 13.70
CA ALA A 92 11.54 -6.11 13.61
C ALA A 92 11.05 -5.64 12.23
N GLN A 93 10.07 -6.35 11.69
CA GLN A 93 9.54 -6.07 10.36
C GLN A 93 8.03 -5.84 10.40
N ALA A 94 7.58 -4.91 9.58
CA ALA A 94 6.18 -4.61 9.36
C ALA A 94 5.92 -4.37 7.87
N SER A 95 4.65 -4.44 7.48
CA SER A 95 4.22 -4.13 6.12
C SER A 95 2.97 -3.25 6.18
N LEU A 96 2.83 -2.31 5.25
CA LEU A 96 1.59 -1.53 5.10
C LEU A 96 0.43 -2.44 4.66
N ALA A 97 0.69 -3.43 3.82
CA ALA A 97 -0.33 -4.35 3.32
C ALA A 97 -0.13 -5.77 3.86
N ALA A 98 -1.23 -6.49 4.11
CA ALA A 98 -1.17 -7.91 4.49
C ALA A 98 -0.74 -8.78 3.30
N ASP A 99 -1.25 -8.44 2.13
CA ASP A 99 -0.86 -9.03 0.86
C ASP A 99 0.26 -8.18 0.24
N PRO A 100 1.46 -8.75 -0.01
CA PRO A 100 2.55 -8.03 -0.64
C PRO A 100 2.25 -7.59 -2.09
N ARG A 101 1.20 -8.15 -2.72
CA ARG A 101 0.73 -7.76 -4.06
C ARG A 101 -0.37 -6.69 -4.03
N ALA A 102 -0.79 -6.22 -2.86
CA ALA A 102 -1.77 -5.13 -2.82
C ALA A 102 -1.14 -3.84 -3.34
N ASN A 103 -1.88 -3.09 -4.17
CA ASN A 103 -1.47 -1.74 -4.55
C ASN A 103 -1.54 -0.83 -3.32
N VAL A 104 -0.47 -0.09 -3.08
CA VAL A 104 -0.39 0.93 -2.04
C VAL A 104 -0.09 2.28 -2.68
N TYR A 105 -0.88 3.28 -2.35
CA TYR A 105 -0.79 4.65 -2.90
C TYR A 105 -0.49 5.65 -1.79
N GLY A 106 0.02 6.82 -2.18
CA GLY A 106 0.18 7.96 -1.27
C GLY A 106 1.04 7.67 -0.04
N THR A 107 2.06 6.80 -0.19
CA THR A 107 2.89 6.40 0.94
C THR A 107 3.77 7.55 1.40
N MET A 108 3.86 7.77 2.72
CA MET A 108 4.70 8.84 3.27
C MET A 108 5.09 8.58 4.73
N ASN A 109 6.19 9.22 5.14
CA ASN A 109 6.62 9.25 6.54
C ASN A 109 5.89 10.36 7.32
N VAL A 110 5.51 10.07 8.56
CA VAL A 110 4.88 11.02 9.48
C VAL A 110 5.81 11.29 10.66
N GLY A 111 6.98 11.86 10.34
CA GLY A 111 8.03 12.14 11.32
C GLY A 111 8.52 10.88 12.04
N SER A 112 8.72 10.98 13.35
CA SER A 112 9.15 9.88 14.21
C SER A 112 8.03 8.88 14.52
N LEU A 113 6.77 9.18 14.16
CA LEU A 113 5.59 8.41 14.57
C LEU A 113 5.44 7.12 13.78
N GLY A 114 5.68 7.17 12.47
CA GLY A 114 5.39 6.06 11.60
C GLY A 114 5.46 6.34 10.12
N TYR A 115 4.96 5.37 9.37
CA TYR A 115 4.82 5.43 7.92
C TYR A 115 3.40 5.05 7.56
N ILE A 116 2.80 5.79 6.64
CA ILE A 116 1.39 5.63 6.27
C ILE A 116 1.25 5.35 4.78
N GLY A 117 0.07 4.86 4.40
CA GLY A 117 -0.33 4.73 3.00
C GLY A 117 -1.79 4.33 2.85
N LEU A 118 -2.28 4.42 1.61
CA LEU A 118 -3.59 3.95 1.20
C LEU A 118 -3.45 2.58 0.56
N VAL A 119 -4.01 1.54 1.17
CA VAL A 119 -3.99 0.17 0.65
C VAL A 119 -5.26 -0.07 -0.13
N GLU A 120 -5.16 -0.44 -1.41
CA GLU A 120 -6.32 -0.79 -2.22
C GLU A 120 -7.00 -2.04 -1.67
N THR A 121 -8.32 -1.97 -1.49
CA THR A 121 -9.13 -3.04 -0.87
C THR A 121 -10.28 -3.49 -1.74
N GLY A 122 -10.53 -2.79 -2.84
CA GLY A 122 -11.62 -3.07 -3.74
C GLY A 122 -11.95 -1.86 -4.61
N GLN A 123 -13.15 -1.89 -5.17
CA GLN A 123 -13.61 -0.92 -6.16
C GLN A 123 -15.03 -0.45 -5.82
N ARG A 124 -15.32 0.84 -6.05
CA ARG A 124 -16.65 1.47 -5.95
C ARG A 124 -16.85 2.33 -7.19
N ASP A 125 -17.89 2.03 -7.97
CA ASP A 125 -18.18 2.72 -9.22
C ASP A 125 -16.96 2.77 -10.17
N GLN A 126 -16.27 1.63 -10.34
CA GLN A 126 -15.05 1.49 -11.16
C GLN A 126 -13.86 2.36 -10.68
N ARG A 127 -13.85 2.74 -9.41
CA ARG A 127 -12.74 3.48 -8.78
C ARG A 127 -12.20 2.72 -7.58
N PRO A 128 -10.88 2.72 -7.34
CA PRO A 128 -10.30 2.03 -6.22
C PRO A 128 -10.80 2.62 -4.90
N VAL A 129 -10.93 1.75 -3.90
CA VAL A 129 -11.32 2.09 -2.54
C VAL A 129 -10.23 1.62 -1.60
N PHE A 130 -9.91 2.46 -0.62
CA PHE A 130 -8.72 2.30 0.19
C PHE A 130 -9.02 2.10 1.68
N ASP A 131 -8.18 1.28 2.31
CA ASP A 131 -7.93 1.34 3.75
C ASP A 131 -6.78 2.31 4.00
N PHE A 132 -6.95 3.24 4.96
CA PHE A 132 -5.87 4.08 5.43
C PHE A 132 -5.10 3.38 6.55
N VAL A 133 -3.81 3.13 6.31
CA VAL A 133 -2.99 2.30 7.18
C VAL A 133 -1.78 3.07 7.69
N LEU A 134 -1.46 2.85 8.97
CA LEU A 134 -0.25 3.31 9.64
C LEU A 134 0.56 2.09 10.10
N VAL A 135 1.84 2.08 9.80
CA VAL A 135 2.83 1.30 10.56
C VAL A 135 3.47 2.23 11.57
N ARG A 136 3.19 1.99 12.84
CA ARG A 136 3.75 2.75 13.96
C ARG A 136 5.18 2.32 14.18
N PHE A 137 6.10 3.29 14.27
CA PHE A 137 7.51 2.97 14.44
C PHE A 137 7.81 2.37 15.81
N SER A 138 7.28 2.93 16.90
CA SER A 138 7.66 2.54 18.27
C SER A 138 7.61 1.04 18.57
N ASP A 139 6.72 0.30 17.91
CA ASP A 139 6.54 -1.14 18.10
C ASP A 139 6.37 -1.92 16.78
N MET A 140 6.62 -1.26 15.64
CA MET A 140 6.49 -1.85 14.30
C MET A 140 5.12 -2.51 14.06
N SER A 141 4.05 -1.99 14.65
CA SER A 141 2.71 -2.55 14.52
C SER A 141 1.89 -1.84 13.44
N ARG A 142 1.10 -2.61 12.69
CA ARG A 142 0.23 -2.12 11.63
C ARG A 142 -1.18 -1.83 12.16
N HIS A 143 -1.68 -0.64 11.88
CA HIS A 143 -2.99 -0.15 12.28
C HIS A 143 -3.78 0.35 11.09
N LYS A 144 -5.01 -0.15 10.97
CA LYS A 144 -5.98 0.46 10.07
C LYS A 144 -6.69 1.59 10.79
N LEU A 145 -6.58 2.80 10.25
CA LEU A 145 -7.10 4.03 10.85
C LEU A 145 -8.48 4.40 10.28
N ALA A 146 -8.71 4.12 9.00
CA ALA A 146 -9.99 4.28 8.33
C ALA A 146 -10.12 3.30 7.16
N SER A 147 -11.34 3.11 6.68
CA SER A 147 -11.67 2.18 5.58
C SER A 147 -12.68 2.80 4.65
N GLY A 148 -12.70 2.35 3.40
CA GLY A 148 -13.73 2.76 2.45
C GLY A 148 -13.51 4.14 1.85
N LEU A 149 -12.26 4.62 1.82
CA LEU A 149 -11.88 5.95 1.35
C LEU A 149 -11.68 5.99 -0.16
N ASP A 150 -11.98 7.13 -0.77
CA ASP A 150 -11.63 7.45 -2.16
C ASP A 150 -10.21 8.06 -2.23
N ALA A 151 -9.78 8.84 -1.22
CA ALA A 151 -8.46 9.48 -1.19
C ALA A 151 -8.00 9.95 0.21
N LEU A 152 -6.73 10.37 0.29
CA LEU A 152 -6.06 10.96 1.45
C LEU A 152 -5.32 12.21 0.99
N ASP A 153 -5.40 13.28 1.77
CA ASP A 153 -4.76 14.55 1.47
C ASP A 153 -4.27 15.28 2.74
N ALA A 154 -3.41 16.28 2.57
CA ALA A 154 -2.97 17.25 3.58
C ALA A 154 -2.48 16.63 4.91
N VAL A 155 -1.70 15.53 4.83
CA VAL A 155 -1.11 14.91 6.02
C VAL A 155 -0.08 15.85 6.64
N THR A 156 -0.28 16.21 7.91
CA THR A 156 0.57 17.16 8.63
C THR A 156 0.84 16.67 10.04
N LEU A 157 2.12 16.59 10.43
CA LEU A 157 2.52 16.31 11.81
C LEU A 157 2.10 17.47 12.72
N LEU A 158 1.45 17.17 13.85
CA LEU A 158 1.02 18.19 14.80
C LEU A 158 1.93 18.23 16.03
N ASP A 159 2.25 17.05 16.58
CA ASP A 159 3.10 16.88 17.77
C ASP A 159 3.76 15.49 17.78
N ASP A 160 4.44 15.14 18.88
CA ASP A 160 5.18 13.89 19.08
C ASP A 160 4.30 12.63 19.21
N SER A 161 2.98 12.77 19.13
CA SER A 161 2.01 11.67 19.26
C SER A 161 0.86 11.75 18.24
N SER A 162 0.77 12.84 17.47
CA SER A 162 -0.39 13.12 16.64
C SER A 162 -0.09 13.79 15.31
N PHE A 163 -0.95 13.50 14.33
CA PHE A 163 -0.94 14.12 13.01
C PHE A 163 -2.36 14.35 12.52
N SER A 164 -2.54 15.32 11.62
CA SER A 164 -3.80 15.56 10.93
C SER A 164 -3.77 15.07 9.49
N ALA A 165 -4.96 14.84 8.93
CA ALA A 165 -5.15 14.58 7.51
C ALA A 165 -6.55 15.03 7.06
N ILE A 166 -6.74 15.10 5.75
CA ILE A 166 -8.06 15.16 5.12
C ILE A 166 -8.34 13.79 4.51
N LEU A 167 -9.43 13.15 4.95
CA LEU A 167 -9.91 11.90 4.39
C LEU A 167 -11.08 12.20 3.45
N TRP A 168 -11.02 11.66 2.24
CA TRP A 168 -12.12 11.70 1.29
C TRP A 168 -12.87 10.37 1.37
N ASP A 169 -14.02 10.34 2.05
CA ASP A 169 -14.88 9.15 2.10
C ASP A 169 -15.56 8.90 0.74
N THR A 170 -15.83 9.99 0.01
CA THR A 170 -16.22 10.01 -1.41
C THR A 170 -15.63 11.23 -2.12
N ARG A 171 -15.69 11.31 -3.45
CA ARG A 171 -15.36 12.53 -4.24
C ARG A 171 -16.00 13.84 -3.77
N LYS A 172 -17.12 13.80 -3.05
CA LYS A 172 -17.86 14.98 -2.59
C LYS A 172 -17.92 15.10 -1.07
N ASP A 173 -17.44 14.09 -0.34
CA ASP A 173 -17.52 14.05 1.12
C ASP A 173 -16.12 13.86 1.69
N ALA A 174 -15.63 14.91 2.33
CA ALA A 174 -14.34 14.90 2.99
C ALA A 174 -14.48 15.33 4.44
N ARG A 175 -13.51 14.89 5.25
CA ARG A 175 -13.42 15.25 6.65
C ARG A 175 -11.97 15.48 7.06
N PHE A 176 -11.78 16.54 7.82
CA PHE A 176 -10.56 16.77 8.57
C PHE A 176 -10.53 15.82 9.77
N VAL A 177 -9.39 15.19 9.99
CA VAL A 177 -9.18 14.27 11.11
C VAL A 177 -7.88 14.57 11.82
N VAL A 178 -7.85 14.31 13.12
CA VAL A 178 -6.62 14.23 13.93
C VAL A 178 -6.51 12.82 14.46
N MET A 179 -5.31 12.26 14.36
CA MET A 179 -5.01 10.89 14.75
C MET A 179 -3.99 10.88 15.86
N ASN A 180 -4.26 10.11 16.92
CA ASN A 180 -3.30 9.83 17.97
C ASN A 180 -2.66 8.47 17.68
N VAL A 181 -1.33 8.43 17.67
CA VAL A 181 -0.53 7.25 17.29
C VAL A 181 -0.30 6.29 18.46
N ASP A 182 -0.35 6.76 19.71
CA ASP A 182 -0.18 5.92 20.91
C ASP A 182 -1.37 4.98 21.10
N GLY A 183 -2.58 5.51 20.92
CA GLY A 183 -3.82 4.74 20.83
C GLY A 183 -4.38 4.82 19.42
N PRO A 184 -3.76 4.16 18.42
CA PRO A 184 -3.85 4.43 16.98
C PRO A 184 -5.30 4.53 16.48
N LYS A 185 -5.86 5.74 16.57
CA LYS A 185 -7.27 6.02 16.30
C LYS A 185 -7.46 7.49 15.95
N ILE A 186 -8.57 7.75 15.27
CA ILE A 186 -9.07 9.10 15.02
C ILE A 186 -9.63 9.66 16.33
N VAL A 187 -9.07 10.78 16.81
CA VAL A 187 -9.49 11.46 18.05
C VAL A 187 -10.31 12.72 17.77
N VAL A 188 -10.16 13.31 16.59
CA VAL A 188 -11.00 14.41 16.10
C VAL A 188 -11.47 14.08 14.69
N SER A 189 -12.73 14.34 14.39
CA SER A 189 -13.27 14.24 13.03
C SER A 189 -14.27 15.36 12.80
N ARG A 190 -14.04 16.15 11.74
CA ARG A 190 -14.89 17.26 11.35
C ARG A 190 -15.15 17.19 9.84
N LYS A 191 -16.42 17.14 9.45
CA LYS A 191 -16.82 17.21 8.05
C LYS A 191 -16.38 18.55 7.44
N LEU A 192 -15.89 18.51 6.22
CA LEU A 192 -15.57 19.69 5.42
C LEU A 192 -16.77 20.00 4.53
N GLU A 193 -17.17 21.27 4.55
CA GLU A 193 -18.21 21.79 3.66
C GLU A 193 -17.50 22.50 2.51
N PHE A 194 -17.63 21.96 1.31
CA PHE A 194 -17.24 22.65 0.10
C PHE A 194 -18.49 23.37 -0.41
N GLY A 195 -18.40 24.68 -0.59
CA GLY A 195 -19.51 25.45 -1.17
C GLY A 195 -19.87 24.89 -2.54
N GLU A 196 -21.16 24.89 -2.89
CA GLU A 196 -21.61 24.56 -4.23
C GLU A 196 -21.15 25.65 -5.20
N GLU A 197 -19.94 25.52 -5.77
CA GLU A 197 -19.59 26.20 -7.02
C GLU A 197 -20.27 25.46 -8.20
N GLU A 198 -21.60 25.37 -8.17
CA GLU A 198 -22.43 25.05 -9.33
C GLU A 198 -23.23 26.31 -9.68
N LYS A 199 -22.61 27.31 -10.32
CA LYS A 199 -23.41 28.39 -10.95
C LYS A 199 -22.81 29.23 -12.08
N GLU A 200 -21.58 28.98 -12.57
CA GLU A 200 -21.06 29.79 -13.69
C GLU A 200 -21.08 29.10 -15.07
N GLU A 201 -21.24 27.78 -15.17
CA GLU A 201 -21.17 27.11 -16.48
C GLU A 201 -22.51 27.08 -17.24
N LYS A 202 -23.65 27.26 -16.55
CA LYS A 202 -24.97 27.37 -17.21
C LYS A 202 -25.28 28.75 -17.77
N GLU A 203 -24.74 29.82 -17.18
CA GLU A 203 -25.04 31.19 -17.61
C GLU A 203 -24.28 31.57 -18.89
N ILE A 204 -23.09 30.98 -19.11
CA ILE A 204 -22.32 31.19 -20.35
C ILE A 204 -22.97 30.48 -21.54
N THR A 205 -23.57 29.29 -21.34
CA THR A 205 -24.24 28.56 -22.42
C THR A 205 -25.52 29.24 -22.86
N GLU A 206 -26.28 29.82 -21.92
CA GLU A 206 -27.52 30.54 -22.22
C GLU A 206 -27.26 31.92 -22.86
N GLN A 207 -26.22 32.66 -22.42
CA GLN A 207 -25.83 33.92 -23.07
C GLN A 207 -25.26 33.74 -24.49
N VAL A 208 -24.58 32.61 -24.77
CA VAL A 208 -24.08 32.29 -26.12
C VAL A 208 -25.22 31.89 -27.06
N GLU A 209 -26.25 31.18 -26.59
CA GLU A 209 -27.42 30.85 -27.41
C GLU A 209 -28.30 32.08 -27.72
N ILE A 210 -28.44 33.01 -26.78
CA ILE A 210 -29.16 34.28 -27.01
C ILE A 210 -28.38 35.16 -28.00
N GLY A 211 -27.06 35.29 -27.82
CA GLY A 211 -26.21 36.04 -28.75
C GLY A 211 -26.18 35.46 -30.17
N ALA A 212 -26.22 34.12 -30.32
CA ALA A 212 -26.25 33.48 -31.64
C ALA A 212 -27.58 33.66 -32.37
N ARG A 213 -28.71 33.74 -31.64
CA ARG A 213 -30.04 34.00 -32.24
C ARG A 213 -30.20 35.43 -32.75
N ASP A 214 -29.66 36.42 -32.04
CA ASP A 214 -29.74 37.83 -32.48
C ASP A 214 -28.87 38.12 -33.71
N VAL A 215 -27.72 37.45 -33.85
CA VAL A 215 -26.86 37.56 -35.04
C VAL A 215 -27.52 36.95 -36.28
N LEU A 216 -28.28 35.85 -36.14
CA LEU A 216 -29.02 35.25 -37.25
C LEU A 216 -30.27 36.05 -37.65
N ALA A 217 -30.94 36.71 -36.69
CA ALA A 217 -32.10 37.54 -36.97
C ALA A 217 -31.75 38.88 -37.67
N SER A 218 -30.57 39.43 -37.41
CA SER A 218 -30.10 40.68 -38.05
C SER A 218 -29.60 40.49 -39.48
N ARG A 219 -29.22 39.27 -39.87
CA ARG A 219 -28.67 38.95 -41.20
C ARG A 219 -29.74 38.80 -42.29
N ASN A 220 -30.99 38.51 -41.92
CA ASN A 220 -32.12 38.35 -42.86
C ASN A 220 -32.88 39.65 -43.17
N LYS A 221 -32.40 40.82 -42.72
CA LYS A 221 -33.00 42.14 -43.03
C LYS A 221 -32.29 42.90 -44.16
N PHE A 222 -31.29 42.29 -44.81
CA PHE A 222 -30.48 42.92 -45.84
C PHE A 222 -30.49 42.19 -47.20
N ASP A 223 -31.38 41.22 -47.40
CA ASP A 223 -31.70 40.65 -48.71
C ASP A 223 -33.06 41.16 -49.21
#